data_AF-W6L0C0-F1
#
_entry.id   AF-W6L0C0-F1
#
_cell.length_a   1.000
_cell.length_b   1.000
_cell.length_c   1.000
_cell.angle_alpha   90.00
_cell.angle_beta   90.00
_cell.angle_gamma   90.00
#
_symmetry.space_group_name_H-M   'P 1'
#
loop_
_entity.id
_entity.type
_entity.pdbx_description
1 polymer ?
#
loop_
_entity_poly.entity_id
_entity_poly.type
_entity_poly.pdbx_seq_one_letter_code
_entity_poly.pdbx_strand_id
1 'polypeptide(L)'
;MLSRSFNVLPFLFATKQPQFRPILNLDQVPQAAPLDTTTTIHSSGLITSTIEEHSNIAESVQVTRLQNGVRIISQDLGGAIASIGAYTFAGPAFEPANCPGLGAMLQSAFTLQNSKQTTLNGKKIVNIEEFYPKVHKYHVSAHVNCSRDGWQSRKSSHRIAEEQAKMKSKSSSKKQNSIFGIITASLTNPPIQKAEVETLHNSSDTRLNELRWKQPTEYAKLLLETVAYYLEPLGSPRFVPVENSPYITSAVLQEHHSLYAVSSRTIIAGVNVDHDALVEEYENASIPDSNPPSEPPNTLESEEEVNLKTETRQYTGGERHDHEDRAKVIITKPFMDTETICAVGWLTYGQDRVQLKQYAASLVAKALLDLGLTNDRHHNTGDSCVGSGMNAFYTPFQTAGLLGFTLVSEPAQAPKMLLEAMKLVKGIKNAPQEAVNIAKLNARVSFLNENTVSIQDYCDFLCTCLPPISDSRMVTGLDEVLLAIESVSTTDIKCVIDMMLSHPTSFYGHGEMHRFPSIRHLGL
;
A
#
# COMPACT_ATOMS: atom_id res chain seq x y z
N MET A 1 -21.05 58.68 -52.54
CA MET A 1 -22.14 57.77 -52.97
C MET A 1 -22.19 56.64 -51.96
N LEU A 2 -23.09 56.71 -50.97
CA LEU A 2 -24.37 55.96 -50.88
C LEU A 2 -24.12 54.44 -50.81
N SER A 3 -24.06 53.86 -49.60
CA SER A 3 -25.15 53.28 -48.80
C SER A 3 -25.61 51.89 -49.26
N ARG A 4 -25.53 50.90 -48.37
CA ARG A 4 -26.72 50.24 -47.77
C ARG A 4 -26.30 49.16 -46.77
N SER A 5 -26.77 49.38 -45.56
CA SER A 5 -26.86 48.47 -44.43
C SER A 5 -28.02 47.47 -44.63
N PHE A 6 -27.83 46.23 -44.19
CA PHE A 6 -28.91 45.31 -43.85
C PHE A 6 -28.53 44.52 -42.58
N ASN A 7 -29.37 44.68 -41.55
CA ASN A 7 -29.40 43.89 -40.31
C ASN A 7 -30.04 42.52 -40.58
N VAL A 8 -29.48 41.44 -40.01
CA VAL A 8 -30.24 40.26 -39.58
C VAL A 8 -29.63 39.69 -38.29
N LEU A 9 -30.51 39.44 -37.32
CA LEU A 9 -30.30 39.00 -35.93
C LEU A 9 -29.52 37.67 -35.76
N PRO A 10 -28.82 37.46 -34.63
CA PRO A 10 -28.52 36.12 -34.12
C PRO A 10 -29.67 35.58 -33.24
N PHE A 11 -30.05 34.33 -33.49
CA PHE A 11 -30.99 33.55 -32.68
C PHE A 11 -30.37 33.21 -31.31
N LEU A 12 -30.97 33.75 -30.23
CA LEU A 12 -30.75 33.33 -28.85
C LEU A 12 -31.71 32.17 -28.52
N PHE A 13 -31.17 30.98 -28.31
CA PHE A 13 -31.91 29.90 -27.63
C PHE A 13 -31.70 30.03 -26.12
N ALA A 14 -32.75 30.45 -25.42
CA ALA A 14 -32.83 30.46 -23.97
C ALA A 14 -33.16 29.04 -23.45
N THR A 15 -32.25 28.45 -22.69
CA THR A 15 -32.56 27.31 -21.81
C THR A 15 -32.45 27.79 -20.36
N LYS A 16 -33.54 27.59 -19.60
CA LYS A 16 -33.70 28.01 -18.21
C LYS A 16 -32.71 27.27 -17.30
N GLN A 17 -31.87 28.02 -16.58
CA GLN A 17 -31.22 27.53 -15.36
C GLN A 17 -32.16 27.72 -14.15
N PRO A 18 -32.25 26.74 -13.22
CA PRO A 18 -33.01 26.90 -11.99
C PRO A 18 -32.25 27.81 -11.01
N GLN A 19 -32.92 28.87 -10.54
CA GLN A 19 -32.44 29.79 -9.51
C GLN A 19 -32.62 29.15 -8.12
N PHE A 20 -31.52 28.95 -7.40
CA PHE A 20 -31.55 28.68 -5.96
C PHE A 20 -31.80 30.01 -5.22
N ARG A 21 -32.85 30.05 -4.38
CA ARG A 21 -33.12 31.15 -3.45
C ARG A 21 -32.47 30.87 -2.09
N PRO A 22 -31.90 31.87 -1.40
CA PRO A 22 -31.33 31.70 -0.08
C PRO A 22 -32.44 31.72 0.98
N ILE A 23 -32.36 30.84 1.98
CA ILE A 23 -33.15 30.95 3.21
C ILE A 23 -32.18 30.83 4.38
N LEU A 24 -31.94 31.95 5.06
CA LEU A 24 -31.47 32.00 6.44
C LEU A 24 -32.67 32.37 7.31
N ASN A 25 -33.04 31.47 8.22
CA ASN A 25 -33.45 31.82 9.58
C ASN A 25 -33.32 30.55 10.43
N LEU A 26 -32.20 30.48 11.17
CA LEU A 26 -32.07 29.68 12.38
C LEU A 26 -32.97 30.33 13.43
N ASP A 27 -34.03 29.64 13.82
CA ASP A 27 -34.56 29.63 15.19
C ASP A 27 -35.86 28.82 15.17
N GLN A 28 -35.77 27.56 15.59
CA GLN A 28 -36.80 26.76 16.28
C GLN A 28 -36.44 25.27 16.21
N VAL A 29 -35.74 24.79 17.23
CA VAL A 29 -35.54 23.35 17.50
C VAL A 29 -36.68 22.87 18.40
N PRO A 30 -37.52 21.91 17.98
CA PRO A 30 -38.46 21.26 18.89
C PRO A 30 -37.76 20.14 19.66
N GLN A 31 -37.94 20.19 20.97
CA GLN A 31 -37.40 19.30 22.00
C GLN A 31 -38.10 17.93 21.97
N ALA A 32 -37.33 16.84 22.11
CA ALA A 32 -37.83 15.46 22.15
C ALA A 32 -38.54 15.14 23.48
N ALA A 33 -39.67 14.42 23.39
CA ALA A 33 -40.44 13.91 24.53
C ALA A 33 -40.19 12.40 24.75
N PRO A 34 -40.27 11.89 26.00
CA PRO A 34 -39.74 10.57 26.40
C PRO A 34 -40.68 9.40 26.08
N LEU A 35 -40.09 8.22 25.88
CA LEU A 35 -40.78 6.94 25.69
C LEU A 35 -41.39 6.40 27.01
N ASP A 36 -42.69 6.11 26.99
CA ASP A 36 -43.36 5.30 28.00
C ASP A 36 -43.64 3.88 27.49
N THR A 37 -43.35 2.92 28.37
CA THR A 37 -43.47 1.48 28.24
C THR A 37 -44.92 0.95 28.22
N THR A 38 -45.06 -0.29 27.74
CA THR A 38 -46.20 -1.24 27.80
C THR A 38 -47.27 -1.16 26.72
N THR A 39 -47.25 -2.13 25.78
CA THR A 39 -48.48 -2.79 25.30
C THR A 39 -48.22 -4.19 24.76
N THR A 40 -49.20 -5.05 25.01
CA THR A 40 -49.31 -6.51 24.97
C THR A 40 -49.30 -7.11 23.56
N ILE A 41 -48.65 -8.27 23.40
CA ILE A 41 -48.61 -9.06 22.15
C ILE A 41 -49.76 -10.07 22.14
N HIS A 42 -50.60 -10.02 21.10
CA HIS A 42 -51.51 -11.12 20.74
C HIS A 42 -50.82 -12.06 19.74
N SER A 43 -50.89 -13.35 20.06
CA SER A 43 -50.35 -14.50 19.34
C SER A 43 -50.98 -14.75 17.97
N SER A 44 -50.17 -15.15 16.97
CA SER A 44 -50.48 -16.23 16.01
C SER A 44 -49.30 -16.52 15.07
N GLY A 45 -48.91 -17.80 14.97
CA GLY A 45 -48.24 -18.37 13.79
C GLY A 45 -46.75 -18.73 13.92
N LEU A 46 -46.46 -19.97 14.31
CA LEU A 46 -45.13 -20.61 14.24
C LEU A 46 -44.58 -20.67 12.80
N ILE A 47 -43.35 -20.19 12.62
CA ILE A 47 -42.33 -20.85 11.77
C ILE A 47 -41.05 -20.88 12.59
N THR A 48 -40.75 -22.03 13.18
CA THR A 48 -39.50 -22.23 13.93
C THR A 48 -38.37 -22.50 12.93
N SER A 49 -37.79 -21.45 12.37
CA SER A 49 -36.41 -21.54 11.90
C SER A 49 -35.52 -21.38 13.12
N THR A 50 -34.82 -22.44 13.50
CA THR A 50 -33.64 -22.35 14.37
C THR A 50 -32.65 -21.42 13.68
N ILE A 51 -32.72 -20.14 14.03
CA ILE A 51 -31.61 -19.21 13.84
C ILE A 51 -30.60 -19.66 14.89
N GLU A 52 -29.60 -20.40 14.46
CA GLU A 52 -28.37 -20.49 15.24
C GLU A 52 -27.83 -19.06 15.30
N GLU A 53 -28.04 -18.40 16.43
CA GLU A 53 -27.31 -17.19 16.81
C GLU A 53 -25.85 -17.60 16.97
N HIS A 54 -25.12 -17.71 15.86
CA HIS A 54 -23.68 -17.59 15.88
C HIS A 54 -23.41 -16.17 16.37
N SER A 55 -23.15 -16.04 17.67
CA SER A 55 -22.50 -14.87 18.23
C SER A 55 -21.23 -14.62 17.40
N ASN A 56 -21.30 -13.65 16.48
CA ASN A 56 -20.18 -13.19 15.66
C ASN A 56 -19.19 -12.46 16.58
N ILE A 57 -18.52 -13.20 17.46
CA ILE A 57 -17.32 -12.76 18.11
C ILE A 57 -16.23 -13.04 17.09
N ALA A 58 -15.68 -11.98 16.50
CA ALA A 58 -14.52 -12.09 15.62
C ALA A 58 -13.44 -12.92 16.32
N GLU A 59 -12.91 -13.92 15.64
CA GLU A 59 -11.88 -14.76 16.23
C GLU A 59 -10.60 -13.95 16.48
N SER A 60 -9.82 -14.33 17.47
CA SER A 60 -8.49 -13.77 17.67
C SER A 60 -7.57 -14.16 16.52
N VAL A 61 -6.60 -13.31 16.20
CA VAL A 61 -5.54 -13.64 15.22
C VAL A 61 -4.81 -14.92 15.65
N GLN A 62 -4.70 -15.88 14.72
CA GLN A 62 -4.05 -17.16 14.94
C GLN A 62 -2.76 -17.24 14.11
N VAL A 63 -1.69 -17.82 14.68
CA VAL A 63 -0.38 -17.97 14.01
C VAL A 63 0.17 -19.37 14.20
N THR A 64 0.44 -20.05 13.08
CA THR A 64 1.11 -21.34 13.03
C THR A 64 2.42 -21.23 12.27
N ARG A 65 3.46 -21.92 12.76
CA ARG A 65 4.74 -22.09 12.04
C ARG A 65 4.92 -23.56 11.73
N LEU A 66 5.09 -23.87 10.44
CA LEU A 66 5.29 -25.22 9.95
C LEU A 66 6.76 -25.64 10.01
N GLN A 67 7.02 -26.95 9.88
CA GLN A 67 8.37 -27.52 9.98
C GLN A 67 9.32 -27.01 8.90
N ASN A 68 8.79 -26.70 7.71
CA ASN A 68 9.55 -26.13 6.60
C ASN A 68 9.81 -24.61 6.74
N GLY A 69 9.39 -24.01 7.86
CA GLY A 69 9.65 -22.62 8.19
C GLY A 69 8.58 -21.63 7.74
N VAL A 70 7.59 -22.01 6.92
CA VAL A 70 6.46 -21.12 6.58
C VAL A 70 5.71 -20.72 7.83
N ARG A 71 5.26 -19.47 7.84
CA ARG A 71 4.35 -18.94 8.85
C ARG A 71 2.98 -18.69 8.22
N ILE A 72 1.94 -19.19 8.87
CA ILE A 72 0.55 -19.02 8.48
C ILE A 72 -0.10 -18.16 9.55
N ILE A 73 -0.66 -17.02 9.14
CA ILE A 73 -1.41 -16.12 9.99
C ILE A 73 -2.82 -15.99 9.45
N SER A 74 -3.84 -16.09 10.29
CA SER A 74 -5.19 -15.81 9.85
C SER A 74 -6.05 -15.18 10.93
N GLN A 75 -7.14 -14.58 10.47
CA GLN A 75 -8.23 -14.17 11.34
C GLN A 75 -9.56 -14.29 10.63
N ASP A 76 -10.52 -14.93 11.28
CA ASP A 76 -11.89 -15.00 10.80
C ASP A 76 -12.75 -13.89 11.43
N LEU A 77 -13.14 -12.91 10.61
CA LEU A 77 -14.02 -11.80 11.02
C LEU A 77 -15.49 -12.07 10.70
N GLY A 78 -15.83 -13.24 10.14
CA GLY A 78 -17.20 -13.58 9.79
C GLY A 78 -17.69 -13.00 8.45
N GLY A 79 -16.83 -12.34 7.67
CA GLY A 79 -17.22 -11.69 6.41
C GLY A 79 -17.52 -12.67 5.26
N ALA A 80 -18.32 -12.25 4.28
CA ALA A 80 -18.72 -13.10 3.14
C ALA A 80 -17.62 -13.29 2.07
N ILE A 81 -16.61 -12.41 2.08
CA ILE A 81 -15.46 -12.43 1.18
C ILE A 81 -14.25 -12.87 2.00
N ALA A 82 -13.46 -13.80 1.49
CA ALA A 82 -12.16 -14.17 2.02
C ALA A 82 -11.04 -13.50 1.20
N SER A 83 -9.93 -13.20 1.86
CA SER A 83 -8.70 -12.74 1.22
C SER A 83 -7.54 -13.62 1.67
N ILE A 84 -6.79 -14.15 0.71
CA ILE A 84 -5.60 -14.95 0.96
C ILE A 84 -4.42 -14.30 0.27
N GLY A 85 -3.34 -14.07 0.99
CA GLY A 85 -2.11 -13.49 0.47
C GLY A 85 -0.90 -14.35 0.81
N ALA A 86 0.06 -14.38 -0.10
CA ALA A 86 1.39 -14.88 0.20
C ALA A 86 2.42 -13.76 0.07
N TYR A 87 3.30 -13.68 1.06
CA TYR A 87 4.28 -12.62 1.23
C TYR A 87 5.65 -13.26 1.38
N THR A 88 6.53 -13.02 0.42
CA THR A 88 7.86 -13.64 0.40
C THR A 88 8.91 -12.57 0.60
N PHE A 89 9.79 -12.72 1.59
CA PHE A 89 10.87 -11.78 1.90
C PHE A 89 12.01 -11.82 0.87
N ALA A 90 11.67 -11.29 -0.30
CA ALA A 90 12.45 -11.18 -1.53
C ALA A 90 12.24 -9.80 -2.18
N GLY A 91 11.91 -8.77 -1.39
CA GLY A 91 11.70 -7.41 -1.88
C GLY A 91 13.00 -6.64 -2.16
N PRO A 92 12.90 -5.38 -2.58
CA PRO A 92 14.05 -4.55 -2.99
C PRO A 92 15.20 -4.45 -1.99
N ALA A 93 14.92 -4.52 -0.68
CA ALA A 93 15.96 -4.50 0.32
C ALA A 93 16.93 -5.69 0.25
N PHE A 94 16.54 -6.78 -0.42
CA PHE A 94 17.37 -7.98 -0.61
C PHE A 94 18.00 -8.07 -2.01
N GLU A 95 17.80 -7.05 -2.85
CA GLU A 95 18.33 -7.05 -4.21
C GLU A 95 19.81 -6.71 -4.24
N PRO A 96 20.58 -7.30 -5.17
CA PRO A 96 21.97 -6.95 -5.35
C PRO A 96 22.11 -5.52 -5.86
N ALA A 97 23.06 -4.76 -5.31
CA ALA A 97 23.23 -3.33 -5.59
C ALA A 97 23.50 -3.02 -7.08
N ASN A 98 24.07 -3.97 -7.83
CA ASN A 98 24.34 -3.82 -9.26
C ASN A 98 23.13 -4.11 -10.16
N CYS A 99 22.08 -4.75 -9.64
CA CYS A 99 20.92 -5.15 -10.41
C CYS A 99 19.59 -4.89 -9.66
N PRO A 100 19.31 -3.66 -9.19
CA PRO A 100 18.04 -3.31 -8.60
C PRO A 100 16.86 -3.39 -9.60
N GLY A 101 15.66 -3.58 -9.08
CA GLY A 101 14.40 -3.71 -9.81
C GLY A 101 13.88 -5.15 -9.96
N LEU A 102 14.51 -6.14 -9.32
CA LEU A 102 14.12 -7.56 -9.47
C LEU A 102 12.73 -7.85 -8.90
N GLY A 103 12.36 -7.24 -7.77
CA GLY A 103 11.05 -7.35 -7.15
C GLY A 103 9.94 -6.79 -8.06
N ALA A 104 10.21 -5.68 -8.75
CA ALA A 104 9.28 -5.12 -9.74
C ALA A 104 9.09 -6.04 -10.95
N MET A 105 10.14 -6.74 -11.36
CA MET A 105 10.09 -7.77 -12.39
C MET A 105 9.33 -9.01 -11.93
N LEU A 106 9.53 -9.45 -10.67
CA LEU A 106 8.75 -10.54 -10.06
C LEU A 106 7.27 -10.18 -9.96
N GLN A 107 6.92 -8.93 -9.62
CA GLN A 107 5.53 -8.46 -9.64
C GLN A 107 4.91 -8.63 -11.02
N SER A 108 5.62 -8.22 -12.07
CA SER A 108 5.18 -8.40 -13.46
C SER A 108 5.07 -9.89 -13.84
N ALA A 109 5.97 -10.74 -13.35
CA ALA A 109 5.93 -12.18 -13.57
C ALA A 109 4.68 -12.81 -12.91
N PHE A 110 4.35 -12.41 -11.68
CA PHE A 110 3.14 -12.86 -11.00
C PHE A 110 1.86 -12.43 -11.73
N THR A 111 1.83 -11.19 -12.24
CA THR A 111 0.72 -10.73 -13.09
C THR A 111 0.58 -11.59 -14.35
N LEU A 112 1.70 -11.88 -15.03
CA LEU A 112 1.71 -12.69 -16.24
C LEU A 112 1.29 -14.15 -15.97
N GLN A 113 1.70 -14.73 -14.84
CA GLN A 113 1.34 -16.10 -14.44
C GLN A 113 -0.17 -16.26 -14.35
N ASN A 114 -0.84 -15.33 -13.67
CA ASN A 114 -2.29 -15.34 -13.55
C ASN A 114 -2.97 -15.26 -14.93
N SER A 115 -2.47 -14.38 -15.81
CA SER A 115 -3.00 -14.27 -17.18
C SER A 115 -2.92 -15.61 -17.93
N LYS A 116 -1.83 -16.37 -17.80
CA LYS A 116 -1.66 -17.69 -18.44
C LYS A 116 -2.56 -18.75 -17.83
N GLN A 117 -2.75 -18.74 -16.51
CA GLN A 117 -3.61 -19.68 -15.82
C GLN A 117 -5.09 -19.48 -16.19
N THR A 118 -5.52 -18.25 -16.48
CA THR A 118 -6.88 -17.98 -16.98
C THR A 118 -7.12 -18.49 -18.41
N THR A 119 -6.06 -18.68 -19.21
CA THR A 119 -6.15 -19.22 -20.57
C THR A 119 -6.13 -20.76 -20.60
N LEU A 120 -5.72 -21.40 -19.50
CA LEU A 120 -5.61 -22.85 -19.40
C LEU A 120 -6.99 -23.45 -19.06
N ASN A 121 -7.67 -24.00 -20.07
CA ASN A 121 -9.00 -24.64 -20.05
C ASN A 121 -10.24 -23.75 -20.29
N GLY A 122 -10.11 -22.51 -20.76
CA GLY A 122 -11.25 -21.69 -21.22
C GLY A 122 -12.31 -21.37 -20.16
N LYS A 123 -12.03 -21.65 -18.89
CA LYS A 123 -12.90 -21.40 -17.74
C LYS A 123 -12.14 -20.51 -16.77
N LYS A 124 -12.60 -19.28 -16.61
CA LYS A 124 -11.99 -18.28 -15.72
C LYS A 124 -12.19 -18.73 -14.27
N ILE A 125 -11.14 -19.22 -13.63
CA ILE A 125 -11.19 -19.73 -12.23
C ILE A 125 -11.23 -18.57 -11.24
N VAL A 126 -10.53 -17.48 -11.56
CA VAL A 126 -10.46 -16.24 -10.79
C VAL A 126 -10.59 -15.08 -11.77
N ASN A 127 -11.38 -14.06 -11.44
CA ASN A 127 -11.38 -12.84 -12.23
C ASN A 127 -10.01 -12.17 -12.09
N ILE A 128 -9.36 -11.76 -13.19
CA ILE A 128 -8.05 -11.05 -13.14
C ILE A 128 -8.11 -9.85 -12.17
N GLU A 129 -9.28 -9.24 -12.03
CA GLU A 129 -9.58 -8.16 -11.09
C GLU A 129 -9.47 -8.55 -9.61
N GLU A 130 -9.31 -9.82 -9.26
CA GLU A 130 -9.22 -10.28 -7.87
C GLU A 130 -7.80 -10.71 -7.48
N PHE A 131 -6.83 -10.75 -8.41
CA PHE A 131 -5.43 -11.12 -8.15
C PHE A 131 -4.52 -9.89 -8.26
N TYR A 132 -3.77 -9.61 -7.20
CA TYR A 132 -3.01 -8.36 -7.11
C TYR A 132 -1.60 -8.62 -6.55
N PRO A 133 -0.58 -8.64 -7.41
CA PRO A 133 0.78 -8.69 -6.96
C PRO A 133 1.26 -7.29 -6.54
N LYS A 134 2.00 -7.19 -5.44
CA LYS A 134 2.56 -5.95 -4.91
C LYS A 134 4.05 -6.11 -4.58
N VAL A 135 4.78 -5.00 -4.63
CA VAL A 135 6.17 -4.91 -4.16
C VAL A 135 6.22 -3.99 -2.96
N HIS A 136 6.51 -4.59 -1.81
CA HIS A 136 6.92 -3.88 -0.61
C HIS A 136 8.45 -3.86 -0.51
N LYS A 137 9.02 -2.96 0.31
CA LYS A 137 10.48 -2.85 0.48
C LYS A 137 11.15 -4.18 0.85
N TYR A 138 10.49 -5.00 1.67
CA TYR A 138 11.02 -6.29 2.12
C TYR A 138 10.43 -7.50 1.42
N HIS A 139 9.24 -7.39 0.83
CA HIS A 139 8.55 -8.56 0.32
C HIS A 139 7.90 -8.30 -1.04
N VAL A 140 7.85 -9.35 -1.85
CA VAL A 140 6.95 -9.41 -3.00
C VAL A 140 5.77 -10.24 -2.56
N SER A 141 4.56 -9.76 -2.84
CA SER A 141 3.33 -10.43 -2.45
C SER A 141 2.40 -10.63 -3.62
N ALA A 142 1.51 -11.61 -3.47
CA ALA A 142 0.36 -11.84 -4.34
C ALA A 142 -0.81 -12.25 -3.46
N HIS A 143 -1.96 -11.63 -3.66
CA HIS A 143 -3.18 -11.98 -2.93
C HIS A 143 -4.37 -12.09 -3.86
N VAL A 144 -5.35 -12.88 -3.41
CA VAL A 144 -6.61 -13.13 -4.09
C VAL A 144 -7.79 -12.91 -3.17
N ASN A 145 -8.79 -12.19 -3.66
CA ASN A 145 -10.09 -12.08 -3.01
C ASN A 145 -11.07 -13.08 -3.62
N CYS A 146 -11.92 -13.68 -2.80
CA CYS A 146 -12.92 -14.62 -3.27
C CYS A 146 -14.09 -14.75 -2.30
N SER A 147 -15.13 -15.48 -2.69
CA SER A 147 -16.16 -15.89 -1.73
C SER A 147 -15.54 -16.73 -0.60
N ARG A 148 -16.07 -16.61 0.62
CA ARG A 148 -15.59 -17.34 1.80
C ARG A 148 -15.52 -18.86 1.60
N ASP A 149 -16.40 -19.44 0.79
CA ASP A 149 -16.41 -20.89 0.52
C ASP A 149 -15.60 -21.26 -0.74
N GLY A 150 -15.05 -20.26 -1.43
CA GLY A 150 -14.43 -20.41 -2.75
C GLY A 150 -12.92 -20.61 -2.76
N TRP A 151 -12.24 -20.43 -1.61
CA TRP A 151 -10.78 -20.47 -1.57
C TRP A 151 -10.18 -21.87 -1.46
N GLN A 152 -10.88 -22.79 -0.77
CA GLN A 152 -10.41 -24.15 -0.53
C GLN A 152 -10.38 -24.96 -1.83
N SER A 153 -9.42 -25.87 -1.94
CA SER A 153 -9.57 -26.94 -2.93
C SER A 153 -10.79 -27.75 -2.55
N ARG A 154 -11.69 -27.97 -3.51
CA ARG A 154 -12.84 -28.85 -3.31
C ARG A 154 -12.30 -30.26 -3.07
N LYS A 155 -12.01 -30.60 -1.81
CA LYS A 155 -11.97 -31.98 -1.38
C LYS A 155 -13.40 -32.48 -1.55
N SER A 156 -13.57 -33.55 -2.31
CA SER A 156 -14.82 -34.28 -2.36
C SER A 156 -15.13 -34.74 -0.94
N SER A 157 -15.86 -33.94 -0.18
CA SER A 157 -16.46 -34.40 1.07
C SER A 157 -17.29 -35.63 0.74
N HIS A 158 -17.36 -36.61 1.64
CA HIS A 158 -18.09 -37.87 1.40
C HIS A 158 -19.53 -37.63 0.90
N ARG A 159 -20.13 -36.50 1.34
CA ARG A 159 -21.46 -36.02 0.95
C ARG A 159 -21.55 -35.53 -0.51
N ILE A 160 -20.52 -34.88 -1.03
CA ILE A 160 -20.43 -34.43 -2.43
C ILE A 160 -19.91 -35.57 -3.34
N ALA A 161 -19.07 -36.47 -2.82
CA ALA A 161 -18.64 -37.67 -3.53
C ALA A 161 -19.83 -38.58 -3.89
N GLU A 162 -20.82 -38.72 -3.00
CA GLU A 162 -22.07 -39.43 -3.31
C GLU A 162 -22.92 -38.73 -4.37
N GLU A 163 -22.99 -37.39 -4.34
CA GLU A 163 -23.70 -36.60 -5.34
C GLU A 163 -23.02 -36.62 -6.72
N GLN A 164 -21.68 -36.56 -6.74
CA GLN A 164 -20.85 -36.71 -7.95
C GLN A 164 -20.86 -38.14 -8.49
N ALA A 165 -20.94 -39.15 -7.61
CA ALA A 165 -21.11 -40.55 -8.01
C ALA A 165 -22.49 -40.82 -8.64
N LYS A 166 -23.51 -40.03 -8.29
CA LYS A 166 -24.83 -40.03 -8.96
C LYS A 166 -24.80 -39.26 -10.29
N MET A 167 -23.99 -38.21 -10.41
CA MET A 167 -23.75 -37.45 -11.65
C MET A 167 -22.66 -38.11 -12.53
N LYS A 168 -22.84 -39.37 -12.92
CA LYS A 168 -22.00 -40.04 -13.93
C LYS A 168 -22.23 -39.47 -15.34
N SER A 169 -21.75 -38.26 -15.58
CA SER A 169 -21.46 -37.76 -16.92
C SER A 169 -19.95 -37.66 -17.08
N LYS A 170 -19.44 -38.18 -18.20
CA LYS A 170 -18.02 -38.36 -18.58
C LYS A 170 -17.23 -37.04 -18.63
N SER A 171 -16.97 -36.42 -17.49
CA SER A 171 -15.92 -35.41 -17.35
C SER A 171 -14.86 -35.99 -16.46
N SER A 172 -13.66 -36.21 -16.99
CA SER A 172 -12.45 -36.44 -16.20
C SER A 172 -12.45 -35.48 -15.01
N SER A 173 -12.27 -35.99 -13.79
CA SER A 173 -12.08 -35.20 -12.57
C SER A 173 -10.76 -34.44 -12.67
N LYS A 174 -10.73 -33.41 -13.52
CA LYS A 174 -9.66 -32.42 -13.53
C LYS A 174 -9.72 -31.74 -12.17
N LYS A 175 -8.66 -31.90 -11.36
CA LYS A 175 -8.45 -31.12 -10.14
C LYS A 175 -8.75 -29.65 -10.49
N GLN A 176 -9.81 -29.10 -9.94
CA GLN A 176 -10.08 -27.68 -10.07
C GLN A 176 -8.98 -26.98 -9.27
N ASN A 177 -8.21 -26.09 -9.91
CA ASN A 177 -7.19 -25.33 -9.20
C ASN A 177 -7.90 -24.51 -8.11
N SER A 178 -7.49 -24.70 -6.86
CA SER A 178 -7.94 -23.84 -5.77
C SER A 178 -7.33 -22.45 -5.92
N ILE A 179 -7.96 -21.45 -5.31
CA ILE A 179 -7.43 -20.09 -5.29
C ILE A 179 -6.08 -20.07 -4.58
N PHE A 180 -5.95 -20.88 -3.53
CA PHE A 180 -4.69 -21.16 -2.88
C PHE A 180 -3.63 -21.74 -3.85
N GLY A 181 -4.05 -22.67 -4.72
CA GLY A 181 -3.22 -23.23 -5.79
C GLY A 181 -2.66 -22.19 -6.78
N ILE A 182 -3.43 -21.13 -7.06
CA ILE A 182 -2.99 -20.03 -7.95
C ILE A 182 -1.89 -19.20 -7.29
N ILE A 183 -2.07 -18.86 -6.01
CA ILE A 183 -1.09 -18.11 -5.22
C ILE A 183 0.22 -18.92 -5.11
N THR A 184 0.13 -20.17 -4.70
CA THR A 184 1.30 -21.06 -4.56
C THR A 184 2.02 -21.29 -5.89
N ALA A 185 1.29 -21.45 -7.00
CA ALA A 185 1.90 -21.58 -8.33
C ALA A 185 2.60 -20.30 -8.79
N SER A 186 2.13 -19.12 -8.36
CA SER A 186 2.78 -17.84 -8.67
C SER A 186 4.10 -17.67 -7.91
N LEU A 187 4.14 -18.15 -6.67
CA LEU A 187 5.37 -18.15 -5.87
C LEU A 187 6.40 -19.17 -6.34
N THR A 188 5.94 -20.38 -6.68
CA THR A 188 6.85 -21.52 -6.94
C THR A 188 7.39 -21.55 -8.37
N ASN A 189 6.58 -21.15 -9.35
CA ASN A 189 6.97 -21.22 -10.76
C ASN A 189 6.53 -19.97 -11.54
N PRO A 190 7.09 -18.79 -11.23
CA PRO A 190 6.80 -17.59 -11.99
C PRO A 190 7.35 -17.69 -13.43
N PRO A 191 6.68 -17.07 -14.41
CA PRO A 191 7.14 -17.00 -15.79
C PRO A 191 8.30 -16.01 -15.92
N ILE A 192 9.51 -16.50 -15.63
CA ILE A 192 10.78 -15.75 -15.71
C ILE A 192 11.71 -16.30 -16.79
N GLN A 193 11.16 -16.96 -17.82
CA GLN A 193 11.95 -17.49 -18.93
C GLN A 193 12.42 -16.38 -19.89
N LYS A 194 13.49 -16.63 -20.65
CA LYS A 194 14.07 -15.66 -21.61
C LYS A 194 13.04 -15.06 -22.57
N ALA A 195 12.06 -15.84 -23.01
CA ALA A 195 11.01 -15.38 -23.92
C ALA A 195 10.03 -14.38 -23.28
N GLU A 196 9.98 -14.31 -21.95
CA GLU A 196 9.01 -13.51 -21.21
C GLU A 196 9.60 -12.21 -20.68
N VAL A 197 10.92 -12.17 -20.47
CA VAL A 197 11.63 -11.04 -19.82
C VAL A 197 11.32 -9.70 -20.47
N GLU A 198 11.25 -9.62 -21.80
CA GLU A 198 10.90 -8.37 -22.49
C GLU A 198 9.46 -7.92 -22.16
N THR A 199 8.53 -8.86 -22.04
CA THR A 199 7.15 -8.55 -21.63
C THR A 199 7.10 -8.07 -20.17
N LEU A 200 7.94 -8.64 -19.30
CA LEU A 200 8.04 -8.23 -17.91
C LEU A 200 8.59 -6.80 -17.79
N HIS A 201 9.62 -6.46 -18.56
CA HIS A 201 10.18 -5.10 -18.65
C HIS A 201 9.12 -4.11 -19.13
N ASN A 202 8.47 -4.39 -20.26
CA ASN A 202 7.42 -3.53 -20.80
C ASN A 202 6.27 -3.30 -19.80
N SER A 203 5.89 -4.33 -19.05
CA SER A 203 4.87 -4.22 -18.01
C SER A 203 5.32 -3.35 -16.84
N SER A 204 6.56 -3.53 -16.37
CA SER A 204 7.15 -2.72 -15.31
C SER A 204 7.27 -1.25 -15.71
N ASP A 205 7.78 -0.98 -16.91
CA ASP A 205 7.96 0.37 -17.45
C ASP A 205 6.62 1.08 -17.64
N THR A 206 5.60 0.35 -18.12
CA THR A 206 4.25 0.90 -18.24
C THR A 206 3.70 1.29 -16.87
N ARG A 207 3.86 0.43 -15.85
CA ARG A 207 3.41 0.71 -14.47
C ARG A 207 4.08 1.94 -13.89
N LEU A 208 5.41 2.06 -14.05
CA LEU A 208 6.16 3.22 -13.55
C LEU A 208 5.74 4.52 -14.27
N ASN A 209 5.58 4.48 -15.59
CA ASN A 209 5.12 5.62 -16.37
C ASN A 209 3.70 6.02 -15.96
N GLU A 210 2.79 5.07 -15.77
CA GLU A 210 1.44 5.36 -15.29
C GLU A 210 1.45 6.05 -13.92
N LEU A 211 2.27 5.58 -12.98
CA LEU A 211 2.44 6.22 -11.67
C LEU A 211 2.94 7.66 -11.81
N ARG A 212 4.01 7.87 -12.60
CA ARG A 212 4.60 9.19 -12.86
C ARG A 212 3.61 10.20 -13.43
N TRP A 213 2.69 9.76 -14.29
CA TRP A 213 1.72 10.63 -14.96
C TRP A 213 0.41 10.80 -14.20
N LYS A 214 -0.14 9.73 -13.61
CA LYS A 214 -1.43 9.76 -12.92
C LYS A 214 -1.31 10.22 -11.47
N GLN A 215 -0.21 9.89 -10.81
CA GLN A 215 0.04 10.15 -9.38
C GLN A 215 1.45 10.71 -9.15
N PRO A 216 1.75 11.92 -9.67
CA PRO A 216 3.10 12.49 -9.65
C PRO A 216 3.68 12.71 -8.26
N THR A 217 2.83 12.92 -7.24
CA THR A 217 3.25 13.02 -5.84
C THR A 217 3.70 11.68 -5.27
N GLU A 218 2.99 10.58 -5.57
CA GLU A 218 3.41 9.22 -5.16
C GLU A 218 4.70 8.81 -5.87
N TYR A 219 4.86 9.16 -7.15
CA TYR A 219 6.12 8.99 -7.86
C TYR A 219 7.27 9.75 -7.19
N ALA A 220 7.03 10.99 -6.75
CA ALA A 220 8.04 11.77 -6.04
C ALA A 220 8.43 11.15 -4.70
N LYS A 221 7.47 10.60 -3.94
CA LYS A 221 7.76 9.85 -2.70
C LYS A 221 8.59 8.60 -2.98
N LEU A 222 8.26 7.88 -4.04
CA LEU A 222 8.98 6.67 -4.45
C LEU A 222 10.45 6.96 -4.78
N LEU A 223 10.74 8.07 -5.46
CA LEU A 223 12.12 8.48 -5.76
C LEU A 223 12.81 9.12 -4.56
N LEU A 224 12.06 9.79 -3.67
CA LEU A 224 12.62 10.29 -2.42
C LEU A 224 13.19 9.16 -1.56
N GLU A 225 12.57 7.97 -1.53
CA GLU A 225 13.14 6.81 -0.83
C GLU A 225 14.56 6.47 -1.31
N THR A 226 14.81 6.52 -2.63
CA THR A 226 16.12 6.16 -3.21
C THR A 226 17.17 7.24 -2.98
N VAL A 227 16.73 8.50 -2.83
CA VAL A 227 17.61 9.62 -2.46
C VAL A 227 17.95 9.55 -0.97
N ALA A 228 16.95 9.35 -0.10
CA ALA A 228 17.11 9.39 1.34
C ALA A 228 18.05 8.31 1.90
N TYR A 229 18.08 7.14 1.24
CA TYR A 229 18.87 5.97 1.60
C TYR A 229 19.85 5.60 0.48
N TYR A 230 20.49 6.60 -0.13
CA TYR A 230 21.32 6.42 -1.32
C TYR A 230 22.41 5.35 -1.13
N LEU A 231 22.48 4.41 -2.07
CA LEU A 231 23.40 3.25 -2.09
C LEU A 231 23.26 2.26 -0.92
N GLU A 232 22.17 2.35 -0.15
CA GLU A 232 21.89 1.42 0.94
C GLU A 232 20.72 0.49 0.56
N PRO A 233 20.59 -0.69 1.20
CA PRO A 233 19.50 -1.63 0.92
C PRO A 233 18.10 -0.98 0.99
N LEU A 234 17.87 -0.06 1.92
CA LEU A 234 16.59 0.65 2.02
C LEU A 234 16.37 1.64 0.87
N GLY A 235 17.42 2.07 0.19
CA GLY A 235 17.36 2.91 -1.02
C GLY A 235 17.12 2.12 -2.30
N SER A 236 17.15 0.78 -2.26
CA SER A 236 16.84 -0.03 -3.43
C SER A 236 15.44 0.28 -3.96
N PRO A 237 15.32 0.62 -5.27
CA PRO A 237 14.08 1.09 -5.87
C PRO A 237 13.05 -0.02 -5.94
N ARG A 238 11.77 0.33 -5.75
CA ARG A 238 10.63 -0.61 -5.91
C ARG A 238 10.17 -0.76 -7.36
N PHE A 239 10.97 -0.27 -8.29
CA PHE A 239 10.72 -0.19 -9.72
C PHE A 239 12.02 -0.56 -10.45
N VAL A 240 11.93 -0.87 -11.73
CA VAL A 240 13.11 -1.09 -12.58
C VAL A 240 13.70 0.26 -13.00
N PRO A 241 14.93 0.60 -12.58
CA PRO A 241 15.59 1.78 -13.12
C PRO A 241 15.87 1.60 -14.61
N VAL A 242 15.70 2.67 -15.38
CA VAL A 242 15.95 2.68 -16.83
C VAL A 242 17.38 2.24 -17.15
N GLU A 243 18.33 2.66 -16.32
CA GLU A 243 19.76 2.34 -16.43
C GLU A 243 20.04 0.85 -16.20
N ASN A 244 19.22 0.19 -15.37
CA ASN A 244 19.43 -1.18 -14.95
C ASN A 244 18.64 -2.21 -15.76
N SER A 245 17.61 -1.77 -16.50
CA SER A 245 16.75 -2.65 -17.31
C SER A 245 17.54 -3.66 -18.17
N PRO A 246 18.62 -3.29 -18.89
CA PRO A 246 19.38 -4.23 -19.72
C PRO A 246 20.11 -5.34 -18.94
N TYR A 247 20.41 -5.12 -17.66
CA TYR A 247 21.14 -6.08 -16.82
C TYR A 247 20.22 -7.10 -16.14
N ILE A 248 18.92 -6.82 -16.06
CA ILE A 248 17.95 -7.76 -15.49
C ILE A 248 17.60 -8.82 -16.54
N THR A 249 18.36 -9.92 -16.50
CA THR A 249 18.16 -11.08 -17.37
C THR A 249 17.35 -12.19 -16.69
N SER A 250 16.85 -13.15 -17.48
CA SER A 250 16.17 -14.36 -16.99
C SER A 250 17.02 -15.13 -15.97
N ALA A 251 18.34 -15.18 -16.15
CA ALA A 251 19.24 -15.88 -15.25
C ALA A 251 19.30 -15.20 -13.87
N VAL A 252 19.44 -13.88 -13.84
CA VAL A 252 19.47 -13.09 -12.59
C VAL A 252 18.13 -13.20 -11.84
N LEU A 253 17.01 -13.17 -12.57
CA LEU A 253 15.69 -13.36 -11.97
C LEU A 253 15.52 -14.76 -11.38
N GLN A 254 16.00 -15.79 -12.05
CA GLN A 254 15.96 -17.18 -11.58
C GLN A 254 16.84 -17.38 -10.34
N GLU A 255 18.03 -16.80 -10.34
CA GLU A 255 18.94 -16.84 -9.21
C GLU A 255 18.32 -16.16 -7.98
N HIS A 256 17.89 -14.91 -8.11
CA HIS A 256 17.25 -14.18 -7.03
C HIS A 256 15.98 -14.88 -6.52
N HIS A 257 15.15 -15.40 -7.43
CA HIS A 257 13.96 -16.18 -7.06
C HIS A 257 14.35 -17.45 -6.28
N SER A 258 15.35 -18.20 -6.74
CA SER A 258 15.79 -19.43 -6.05
C SER A 258 16.37 -19.19 -4.66
N LEU A 259 17.03 -18.04 -4.45
CA LEU A 259 17.64 -17.67 -3.17
C LEU A 259 16.60 -17.23 -2.14
N TYR A 260 15.60 -16.44 -2.55
CA TYR A 260 14.70 -15.77 -1.62
C TYR A 260 13.26 -16.30 -1.62
N ALA A 261 12.80 -16.97 -2.67
CA ALA A 261 11.47 -17.58 -2.74
C ALA A 261 11.41 -18.95 -2.07
N VAL A 262 11.86 -18.99 -0.81
CA VAL A 262 11.91 -20.19 0.03
C VAL A 262 10.84 -20.13 1.11
N SER A 263 10.30 -21.30 1.48
CA SER A 263 9.29 -21.47 2.53
C SER A 263 9.61 -20.75 3.84
N SER A 264 10.87 -20.79 4.30
CA SER A 264 11.30 -20.11 5.54
C SER A 264 11.17 -18.58 5.50
N ARG A 265 11.07 -17.99 4.30
CA ARG A 265 10.90 -16.55 4.04
C ARG A 265 9.48 -16.20 3.58
N THR A 266 8.53 -17.13 3.65
CA THR A 266 7.15 -16.90 3.21
C THR A 266 6.19 -16.86 4.39
N ILE A 267 5.32 -15.85 4.38
CA ILE A 267 4.13 -15.76 5.23
C ILE A 267 2.91 -15.96 4.34
N ILE A 268 1.99 -16.82 4.77
CA ILE A 268 0.65 -16.94 4.21
C ILE A 268 -0.30 -16.24 5.17
N ALA A 269 -1.01 -15.20 4.69
CA ALA A 269 -2.01 -14.50 5.47
C ALA A 269 -3.43 -14.80 4.94
N GLY A 270 -4.39 -14.96 5.85
CA GLY A 270 -5.78 -15.23 5.51
C GLY A 270 -6.76 -14.42 6.33
N VAL A 271 -7.74 -13.78 5.67
CA VAL A 271 -8.82 -13.04 6.32
C VAL A 271 -10.16 -13.67 5.96
N ASN A 272 -11.04 -13.89 6.95
CA ASN A 272 -12.29 -14.65 6.81
C ASN A 272 -12.06 -16.08 6.31
N VAL A 273 -11.01 -16.72 6.83
CA VAL A 273 -10.68 -18.11 6.55
C VAL A 273 -10.44 -18.84 7.86
N ASP A 274 -10.95 -20.07 7.94
CA ASP A 274 -10.66 -20.99 9.04
C ASP A 274 -9.15 -21.30 9.05
N HIS A 275 -8.53 -21.17 10.23
CA HIS A 275 -7.07 -21.28 10.38
C HIS A 275 -6.58 -22.71 10.08
N ASP A 276 -7.24 -23.71 10.67
CA ASP A 276 -6.83 -25.11 10.54
C ASP A 276 -7.00 -25.59 9.09
N ALA A 277 -8.08 -25.18 8.41
CA ALA A 277 -8.28 -25.45 7.00
C ALA A 277 -7.23 -24.76 6.12
N LEU A 278 -6.75 -23.56 6.47
CA LEU A 278 -5.71 -22.87 5.72
C LEU A 278 -4.36 -23.58 5.87
N VAL A 279 -4.05 -24.06 7.08
CA VAL A 279 -2.88 -24.90 7.36
C VAL A 279 -2.95 -26.20 6.56
N GLU A 280 -4.10 -26.88 6.59
CA GLU A 280 -4.32 -28.11 5.86
C GLU A 280 -4.19 -27.89 4.34
N GLU A 281 -4.79 -26.83 3.78
CA GLU A 281 -4.67 -26.52 2.36
C GLU A 281 -3.22 -26.23 1.95
N TYR A 282 -2.42 -25.56 2.81
CA TYR A 282 -0.99 -25.37 2.58
C TYR A 282 -0.23 -26.70 2.53
N GLU A 283 -0.43 -27.60 3.49
CA GLU A 283 0.26 -28.89 3.52
C GLU A 283 -0.11 -29.78 2.31
N ASN A 284 -1.35 -29.66 1.81
CA ASN A 284 -1.82 -30.41 0.64
C ASN A 284 -1.35 -29.82 -0.69
N ALA A 285 -1.18 -28.50 -0.77
CA ALA A 285 -0.53 -27.88 -1.90
C ALA A 285 0.96 -28.23 -1.79
N SER A 286 1.40 -29.26 -2.50
CA SER A 286 2.80 -29.69 -2.55
C SER A 286 3.71 -28.57 -3.10
N ILE A 287 3.96 -27.54 -2.30
CA ILE A 287 4.98 -26.53 -2.49
C ILE A 287 6.28 -27.31 -2.32
N PRO A 288 7.11 -27.42 -3.36
CA PRO A 288 8.31 -28.21 -3.27
C PRO A 288 9.17 -27.67 -2.13
N ASP A 289 9.26 -28.46 -1.06
CA ASP A 289 10.38 -28.40 -0.11
C ASP A 289 11.64 -28.61 -0.95
N SER A 290 12.26 -27.51 -1.36
CA SER A 290 13.59 -27.54 -1.96
C SER A 290 14.60 -27.60 -0.81
N ASN A 291 14.53 -28.68 -0.04
CA ASN A 291 15.39 -29.05 1.08
C ASN A 291 15.50 -28.03 2.25
N PRO A 292 15.77 -28.48 3.49
CA PRO A 292 16.48 -27.62 4.44
C PRO A 292 17.78 -27.15 3.76
N PRO A 293 18.26 -25.91 3.98
CA PRO A 293 19.48 -25.43 3.33
C PRO A 293 20.59 -26.45 3.55
N SER A 294 20.97 -27.15 2.50
CA SER A 294 22.06 -28.12 2.51
C SER A 294 23.36 -27.33 2.47
N GLU A 295 23.74 -26.79 3.62
CA GLU A 295 24.86 -25.86 3.82
C GLU A 295 24.72 -24.57 2.97
N PRO A 296 25.19 -23.41 3.46
CA PRO A 296 25.32 -22.24 2.59
C PRO A 296 26.20 -22.65 1.39
N PRO A 297 25.84 -22.29 0.14
CA PRO A 297 26.70 -22.56 -0.99
C PRO A 297 28.05 -21.88 -0.72
N ASN A 298 29.06 -22.70 -0.39
CA ASN A 298 30.43 -22.25 -0.40
C ASN A 298 30.70 -21.71 -1.81
N THR A 299 31.25 -20.49 -1.87
CA THR A 299 31.69 -19.73 -3.06
C THR A 299 30.60 -18.98 -3.84
N LEU A 300 30.12 -17.88 -3.27
CA LEU A 300 30.54 -16.51 -3.61
C LEU A 300 30.51 -15.71 -2.31
N GLU A 301 31.38 -14.71 -2.20
CA GLU A 301 31.69 -13.96 -0.98
C GLU A 301 30.41 -13.57 -0.21
N SER A 302 30.44 -13.73 1.11
CA SER A 302 29.36 -13.42 2.03
C SER A 302 28.75 -12.04 1.75
N GLU A 303 27.68 -11.99 0.94
CA GLU A 303 26.82 -10.83 0.86
C GLU A 303 26.19 -10.70 2.25
N GLU A 304 26.48 -9.58 2.93
CA GLU A 304 26.02 -9.31 4.28
C GLU A 304 24.51 -9.52 4.35
N GLU A 305 24.07 -10.49 5.16
CA GLU A 305 22.65 -10.74 5.35
C GLU A 305 21.98 -9.43 5.80
N VAL A 306 21.00 -8.96 5.02
CA VAL A 306 20.36 -7.64 5.21
C VAL A 306 19.88 -7.48 6.65
N ASN A 307 20.58 -6.62 7.40
CA ASN A 307 20.29 -6.42 8.81
C ASN A 307 19.27 -5.30 9.01
N LEU A 308 18.01 -5.72 9.18
CA LEU A 308 16.86 -4.82 9.39
C LEU A 308 16.97 -3.92 10.64
N LYS A 309 17.93 -4.19 11.55
CA LYS A 309 18.18 -3.34 12.73
C LYS A 309 19.08 -2.15 12.43
N THR A 310 19.66 -2.08 11.23
CA THR A 310 20.61 -1.03 10.84
C THR A 310 19.99 0.08 10.00
N GLU A 311 18.69 0.01 9.72
CA GLU A 311 18.01 0.92 8.76
C GLU A 311 18.16 2.39 9.13
N THR A 312 18.15 2.73 10.42
CA THR A 312 18.40 4.10 10.87
C THR A 312 19.77 4.63 10.43
N ARG A 313 20.80 3.77 10.34
CA ARG A 313 22.16 4.14 9.92
C ARG A 313 22.30 4.27 8.40
N GLN A 314 21.37 3.69 7.65
CA GLN A 314 21.35 3.73 6.18
C GLN A 314 20.86 5.08 5.64
N TYR A 315 20.28 5.93 6.50
CA TYR A 315 19.79 7.24 6.07
C TYR A 315 20.94 8.21 5.85
N THR A 316 21.07 8.70 4.62
CA THR A 316 22.13 9.63 4.20
C THR A 316 21.59 11.03 3.91
N GLY A 317 20.28 11.16 3.67
CA GLY A 317 19.71 12.40 3.15
C GLY A 317 20.07 12.60 1.67
N GLY A 318 19.94 13.82 1.16
CA GLY A 318 20.41 14.17 -0.18
C GLY A 318 19.38 14.92 -1.01
N GLU A 319 19.79 15.32 -2.21
CA GLU A 319 18.92 16.04 -3.15
C GLU A 319 19.05 15.49 -4.57
N ARG A 320 17.94 15.40 -5.29
CA ARG A 320 17.90 15.09 -6.72
C ARG A 320 16.80 15.87 -7.43
N HIS A 321 17.16 16.49 -8.55
CA HIS A 321 16.27 17.32 -9.37
C HIS A 321 16.19 16.74 -10.79
N ASP A 322 15.02 16.25 -11.18
CA ASP A 322 14.77 15.66 -12.50
C ASP A 322 13.86 16.61 -13.29
N HIS A 323 14.44 17.37 -14.23
CA HIS A 323 13.63 18.28 -15.05
C HIS A 323 12.84 17.50 -16.12
N GLU A 324 11.53 17.76 -16.19
CA GLU A 324 10.65 17.23 -17.23
C GLU A 324 9.66 18.30 -17.73
N ASP A 325 9.58 18.46 -19.05
CA ASP A 325 8.54 19.28 -19.68
C ASP A 325 7.29 18.43 -19.92
N ARG A 326 6.45 18.35 -18.88
CA ARG A 326 5.26 17.48 -18.87
C ARG A 326 4.26 17.83 -19.98
N ALA A 327 4.13 19.11 -20.32
CA ALA A 327 3.24 19.58 -21.38
C ALA A 327 3.70 19.10 -22.77
N LYS A 328 5.01 19.03 -23.02
CA LYS A 328 5.54 18.50 -24.29
C LYS A 328 5.47 16.99 -24.40
N VAL A 329 5.49 16.27 -23.28
CA VAL A 329 5.52 14.79 -23.29
C VAL A 329 4.13 14.19 -23.51
N ILE A 330 3.05 14.83 -23.05
CA ILE A 330 1.69 14.32 -23.20
C ILE A 330 0.94 15.06 -24.32
N ILE A 331 0.92 14.45 -25.51
CA ILE A 331 0.17 14.96 -26.68
C ILE A 331 -1.35 15.04 -26.38
N THR A 332 -1.87 14.18 -25.50
CA THR A 332 -3.31 14.04 -25.21
C THR A 332 -3.85 14.99 -24.14
N LYS A 333 -3.00 15.72 -23.41
CA LYS A 333 -3.38 16.80 -22.49
C LYS A 333 -2.66 18.10 -22.89
N PRO A 334 -3.08 18.75 -23.98
CA PRO A 334 -2.46 20.00 -24.45
C PRO A 334 -2.61 21.19 -23.48
N PHE A 335 -3.30 21.00 -22.34
CA PHE A 335 -3.54 22.00 -21.30
C PHE A 335 -2.98 21.57 -19.93
N MET A 336 -1.96 20.71 -19.88
CA MET A 336 -1.27 20.45 -18.61
C MET A 336 -0.42 21.67 -18.25
N ASP A 337 -0.72 22.31 -17.12
CA ASP A 337 0.05 23.45 -16.65
C ASP A 337 1.49 23.03 -16.34
N THR A 338 2.41 23.99 -16.45
CA THR A 338 3.80 23.77 -16.02
C THR A 338 3.83 23.77 -14.50
N GLU A 339 4.20 22.65 -13.92
CA GLU A 339 4.18 22.45 -12.46
C GLU A 339 5.55 21.98 -11.96
N THR A 340 5.84 22.32 -10.72
CA THR A 340 6.93 21.75 -9.93
C THR A 340 6.33 20.82 -8.90
N ILE A 341 6.79 19.57 -8.87
CA ILE A 341 6.34 18.55 -7.92
C ILE A 341 7.54 18.10 -7.10
N CYS A 342 7.44 18.20 -5.77
CA CYS A 342 8.53 17.85 -4.86
C CYS A 342 8.05 16.90 -3.77
N ALA A 343 8.97 16.11 -3.24
CA ALA A 343 8.83 15.37 -2.01
C ALA A 343 10.02 15.71 -1.10
N VAL A 344 9.74 16.01 0.16
CA VAL A 344 10.75 16.32 1.18
C VAL A 344 10.51 15.40 2.36
N GLY A 345 11.56 14.82 2.92
CA GLY A 345 11.42 13.88 4.03
C GLY A 345 12.65 13.81 4.92
N TRP A 346 12.42 13.29 6.13
CA TRP A 346 13.42 13.08 7.15
C TRP A 346 13.28 11.71 7.78
N LEU A 347 14.38 11.26 8.35
CA LEU A 347 14.42 10.05 9.16
C LEU A 347 13.56 10.18 10.41
N THR A 348 12.75 9.16 10.65
CA THR A 348 11.96 8.95 11.88
C THR A 348 12.02 7.48 12.32
N TYR A 349 11.11 7.09 13.21
CA TYR A 349 11.04 5.74 13.78
C TYR A 349 10.26 4.79 12.88
N GLY A 350 10.58 3.50 12.92
CA GLY A 350 9.89 2.44 12.17
C GLY A 350 8.81 1.73 12.96
N GLN A 351 8.19 0.73 12.35
CA GLN A 351 7.06 -0.03 12.90
C GLN A 351 7.44 -1.19 13.84
N ASP A 352 8.73 -1.35 14.15
CA ASP A 352 9.19 -2.42 15.03
C ASP A 352 8.53 -2.33 16.41
N ARG A 353 8.11 -3.49 16.93
CA ARG A 353 7.31 -3.57 18.16
C ARG A 353 8.05 -3.01 19.37
N VAL A 354 9.38 -3.11 19.40
CA VAL A 354 10.22 -2.57 20.49
C VAL A 354 10.07 -1.05 20.61
N GLN A 355 9.80 -0.36 19.50
CA GLN A 355 9.64 1.09 19.44
C GLN A 355 8.20 1.52 19.11
N LEU A 356 7.21 0.71 19.48
CA LEU A 356 5.81 0.94 19.15
C LEU A 356 5.31 2.33 19.57
N LYS A 357 5.77 2.85 20.71
CA LYS A 357 5.40 4.20 21.17
C LYS A 357 5.94 5.29 20.25
N GLN A 358 7.18 5.14 19.77
CA GLN A 358 7.81 6.07 18.84
C GLN A 358 7.23 5.96 17.42
N TYR A 359 6.85 4.76 17.00
CA TYR A 359 6.07 4.52 15.79
C TYR A 359 4.73 5.28 15.84
N ALA A 360 3.98 5.10 16.93
CA ALA A 360 2.72 5.80 17.15
C ALA A 360 2.90 7.32 17.21
N ALA A 361 3.96 7.80 17.85
CA ALA A 361 4.30 9.23 17.84
C ALA A 361 4.58 9.76 16.43
N SER A 362 5.19 8.96 15.55
CA SER A 362 5.44 9.32 14.15
C SER A 362 4.14 9.40 13.33
N LEU A 363 3.17 8.51 13.59
CA LEU A 363 1.82 8.60 13.01
C LEU A 363 1.10 9.90 13.44
N VAL A 364 1.18 10.24 14.73
CA VAL A 364 0.57 11.48 15.25
C VAL A 364 1.29 12.72 14.71
N ALA A 365 2.62 12.68 14.56
CA ALA A 365 3.39 13.75 13.95
C ALA A 365 3.01 13.98 12.48
N LYS A 366 2.77 12.91 11.71
CA LYS A 366 2.20 12.99 10.35
C LYS A 366 0.85 13.68 10.35
N ALA A 367 -0.05 13.29 11.27
CA ALA A 367 -1.38 13.90 11.36
C ALA A 367 -1.32 15.40 11.76
N LEU A 368 -0.40 15.79 12.65
CA LEU A 368 -0.15 17.20 12.99
C LEU A 368 0.36 17.99 11.78
N LEU A 369 1.30 17.42 11.03
CA LEU A 369 1.84 18.05 9.84
C LEU A 369 0.75 18.25 8.79
N ASP A 370 -0.08 17.24 8.56
CA ASP A 370 -1.19 17.30 7.60
C ASP A 370 -2.23 18.37 7.97
N LEU A 371 -2.57 18.48 9.26
CA LEU A 371 -3.44 19.53 9.79
C LEU A 371 -2.84 20.92 9.54
N GLY A 372 -1.54 21.10 9.81
CA GLY A 372 -0.84 22.37 9.58
C GLY A 372 -0.82 22.76 8.11
N LEU A 373 -0.48 21.81 7.22
CA LEU A 373 -0.41 22.04 5.79
C LEU A 373 -1.79 22.34 5.18
N THR A 374 -2.85 21.72 5.68
CA THR A 374 -4.22 21.96 5.20
C THR A 374 -4.76 23.32 5.62
N ASN A 375 -4.49 23.74 6.86
CA ASN A 375 -4.97 25.03 7.39
C ASN A 375 -4.32 26.23 6.69
N ASP A 376 -3.04 26.13 6.32
CA ASP A 376 -2.35 27.21 5.59
C ASP A 376 -2.93 27.44 4.17
N ARG A 377 -3.59 26.43 3.57
CA ARG A 377 -4.27 26.58 2.26
C ARG A 377 -5.46 27.54 2.32
N HIS A 378 -6.13 27.65 3.46
CA HIS A 378 -7.33 28.49 3.60
C HIS A 378 -7.01 29.97 3.83
N HIS A 379 -5.79 30.31 4.23
CA HIS A 379 -5.44 31.69 4.58
C HIS A 379 -4.67 32.47 3.50
N ASN A 380 -4.00 31.80 2.54
CA ASN A 380 -3.01 32.49 1.69
C ASN A 380 -3.19 32.43 0.16
N THR A 381 -4.26 31.86 -0.40
CA THR A 381 -4.39 31.76 -1.87
C THR A 381 -5.75 32.27 -2.39
N GLY A 382 -5.73 33.48 -2.95
CA GLY A 382 -6.80 34.06 -3.76
C GLY A 382 -6.75 33.66 -5.24
N ASP A 383 -5.76 32.87 -5.67
CA ASP A 383 -5.65 32.29 -7.00
C ASP A 383 -5.30 30.81 -6.87
N SER A 384 -6.26 29.92 -7.12
CA SER A 384 -6.07 28.48 -7.06
C SER A 384 -5.97 27.90 -8.47
N CYS A 385 -4.76 27.63 -8.93
CA CYS A 385 -4.54 26.66 -10.00
C CYS A 385 -5.02 25.28 -9.54
N VAL A 386 -5.76 24.57 -10.40
CA VAL A 386 -6.39 23.28 -10.10
C VAL A 386 -5.30 22.22 -9.97
N GLY A 387 -4.74 22.04 -8.78
CA GLY A 387 -3.70 21.03 -8.52
C GLY A 387 -2.63 21.43 -7.50
N SER A 388 -2.48 22.73 -7.20
CA SER A 388 -1.48 23.19 -6.22
C SER A 388 -1.82 22.73 -4.81
N GLY A 389 -0.86 22.24 -4.04
CA GLY A 389 -1.12 21.69 -2.72
C GLY A 389 0.08 21.04 -2.02
N MET A 390 -0.04 20.91 -0.69
CA MET A 390 0.90 20.17 0.15
C MET A 390 0.17 19.12 0.96
N ASN A 391 0.72 17.91 1.02
CA ASN A 391 0.15 16.79 1.76
C ASN A 391 1.26 16.09 2.56
N ALA A 392 1.00 15.75 3.82
CA ALA A 392 1.96 14.98 4.63
C ALA A 392 1.94 13.50 4.24
N PHE A 393 3.08 12.83 4.34
CA PHE A 393 3.19 11.38 4.16
C PHE A 393 4.12 10.78 5.21
N TYR A 394 3.94 9.50 5.47
CA TYR A 394 4.80 8.72 6.34
C TYR A 394 4.95 7.31 5.78
N THR A 395 6.19 6.89 5.54
CA THR A 395 6.51 5.53 5.11
C THR A 395 7.27 4.83 6.21
N PRO A 396 6.65 3.90 6.95
CA PRO A 396 7.35 3.12 7.96
C PRO A 396 8.15 1.97 7.33
N PHE A 397 9.37 1.79 7.82
CA PHE A 397 10.21 0.63 7.64
C PHE A 397 10.22 -0.18 8.95
N GLN A 398 11.08 -1.20 9.08
CA GLN A 398 11.11 -2.00 10.31
C GLN A 398 11.62 -1.15 11.48
N THR A 399 12.86 -0.68 11.43
CA THR A 399 13.47 0.14 12.49
C THR A 399 13.52 1.63 12.17
N ALA A 400 13.43 2.01 10.90
CA ALA A 400 13.41 3.41 10.45
C ALA A 400 12.04 3.85 9.91
N GLY A 401 11.84 5.15 9.74
CA GLY A 401 10.68 5.72 9.06
C GLY A 401 11.10 6.91 8.19
N LEU A 402 10.29 7.21 7.18
CA LEU A 402 10.45 8.40 6.34
C LEU A 402 9.20 9.26 6.46
N LEU A 403 9.27 10.35 7.22
CA LEU A 403 8.19 11.31 7.43
C LEU A 403 8.48 12.59 6.67
N GLY A 404 7.47 13.12 5.99
CA GLY A 404 7.64 14.33 5.20
C GLY A 404 6.37 14.85 4.58
N PHE A 405 6.52 15.63 3.52
CA PHE A 405 5.40 16.15 2.74
C PHE A 405 5.74 16.20 1.25
N THR A 406 4.69 16.12 0.44
CA THR A 406 4.76 16.40 -1.00
C THR A 406 4.22 17.79 -1.28
N LEU A 407 4.74 18.44 -2.30
CA LEU A 407 4.32 19.74 -2.80
C LEU A 407 4.06 19.64 -4.30
N VAL A 408 2.95 20.21 -4.75
CA VAL A 408 2.67 20.52 -6.16
C VAL A 408 2.36 22.00 -6.24
N SER A 409 3.01 22.73 -7.14
CA SER A 409 2.70 24.14 -7.34
C SER A 409 3.22 24.65 -8.68
N GLU A 410 2.88 25.89 -9.00
CA GLU A 410 3.57 26.61 -10.07
C GLU A 410 5.07 26.80 -9.74
N PRO A 411 5.96 26.78 -10.75
CA PRO A 411 7.40 26.84 -10.51
C PRO A 411 7.89 28.10 -9.80
N ALA A 412 7.21 29.22 -10.01
CA ALA A 412 7.56 30.49 -9.34
C ALA A 412 7.22 30.48 -7.84
N GLN A 413 6.22 29.70 -7.43
CA GLN A 413 5.72 29.66 -6.05
C GLN A 413 6.36 28.54 -5.22
N ALA A 414 6.86 27.49 -5.88
CA ALA A 414 7.36 26.28 -5.23
C ALA A 414 8.41 26.53 -4.12
N PRO A 415 9.45 27.37 -4.32
CA PRO A 415 10.44 27.61 -3.28
C PRO A 415 9.86 28.32 -2.05
N LYS A 416 8.88 29.21 -2.25
CA LYS A 416 8.20 29.93 -1.15
C LYS A 416 7.36 28.96 -0.32
N MET A 417 6.55 28.12 -0.98
CA MET A 417 5.73 27.11 -0.29
C MET A 417 6.59 26.12 0.49
N LEU A 418 7.72 25.70 -0.07
CA LEU A 418 8.68 24.84 0.62
C LEU A 418 9.20 25.50 1.93
N LEU A 419 9.60 26.77 1.87
CA LEU A 419 10.08 27.49 3.06
C LEU A 419 8.99 27.69 4.12
N GLU A 420 7.73 27.88 3.70
CA GLU A 420 6.57 27.97 4.59
C GLU A 420 6.30 26.62 5.28
N ALA A 421 6.25 25.53 4.52
CA ALA A 421 6.15 24.18 5.06
C ALA A 421 7.28 23.87 6.06
N MET A 422 8.49 24.37 5.79
CA MET A 422 9.62 24.17 6.69
C MET A 422 9.52 24.94 8.00
N LYS A 423 8.90 26.12 7.99
CA LYS A 423 8.55 26.84 9.22
C LYS A 423 7.49 26.09 10.02
N LEU A 424 6.49 25.50 9.34
CA LEU A 424 5.48 24.66 9.99
C LEU A 424 6.10 23.45 10.69
N VAL A 425 6.96 22.69 10.01
CA VAL A 425 7.66 21.52 10.60
C VAL A 425 8.41 21.91 11.88
N LYS A 426 9.14 23.04 11.86
CA LYS A 426 9.84 23.54 13.04
C LYS A 426 8.88 23.98 14.16
N GLY A 427 7.71 24.52 13.80
CA GLY A 427 6.65 24.92 14.74
C GLY A 427 5.98 23.74 15.45
N ILE A 428 5.81 22.60 14.78
CA ILE A 428 5.18 21.38 15.33
C ILE A 428 5.91 20.86 16.57
N LYS A 429 7.22 21.13 16.69
CA LYS A 429 8.03 20.77 17.86
C LYS A 429 7.40 21.19 19.21
N ASN A 430 6.68 22.32 19.22
CA ASN A 430 6.03 22.87 20.41
C ASN A 430 4.51 22.94 20.24
N ALA A 431 3.91 21.99 19.51
CA ALA A 431 2.47 21.95 19.28
C ALA A 431 1.68 21.94 20.61
N PRO A 432 0.58 22.71 20.71
CA PRO A 432 -0.24 22.75 21.91
C PRO A 432 -0.95 21.41 22.13
N GLN A 433 -1.29 21.12 23.39
CA GLN A 433 -1.88 19.83 23.76
C GLN A 433 -3.21 19.57 23.03
N GLU A 434 -4.01 20.61 22.77
CA GLU A 434 -5.26 20.53 22.04
C GLU A 434 -5.05 20.05 20.60
N ALA A 435 -4.03 20.60 19.91
CA ALA A 435 -3.69 20.18 18.55
C ALA A 435 -3.21 18.73 18.52
N VAL A 436 -2.41 18.31 19.52
CA VAL A 436 -1.98 16.90 19.66
C VAL A 436 -3.18 15.98 19.85
N ASN A 437 -4.17 16.37 20.65
CA ASN A 437 -5.37 15.56 20.88
C ASN A 437 -6.19 15.36 19.59
N ILE A 438 -6.35 16.41 18.79
CA ILE A 438 -7.01 16.31 17.47
C ILE A 438 -6.19 15.41 16.53
N ALA A 439 -4.86 15.59 16.50
CA ALA A 439 -3.99 14.78 15.67
C ALA A 439 -3.99 13.29 16.05
N LYS A 440 -4.15 12.94 17.33
CA LYS A 440 -4.34 11.54 17.75
C LYS A 440 -5.57 10.92 17.12
N LEU A 441 -6.70 11.63 17.14
CA LEU A 441 -7.94 11.16 16.54
C LEU A 441 -7.76 10.98 15.02
N ASN A 442 -7.14 11.94 14.36
CA ASN A 442 -6.86 11.86 12.92
C ASN A 442 -5.88 10.73 12.58
N ALA A 443 -4.82 10.53 13.38
CA ALA A 443 -3.88 9.44 13.21
C ALA A 443 -4.57 8.08 13.38
N ARG A 444 -5.45 7.96 14.37
CA ARG A 444 -6.24 6.74 14.62
C ARG A 444 -7.15 6.43 13.44
N VAL A 445 -7.86 7.43 12.91
CA VAL A 445 -8.72 7.27 11.72
C VAL A 445 -7.89 6.95 10.47
N SER A 446 -6.77 7.66 10.23
CA SER A 446 -5.87 7.41 9.09
C SER A 446 -5.33 5.98 9.12
N PHE A 447 -4.85 5.53 10.29
CA PHE A 447 -4.29 4.20 10.47
C PHE A 447 -5.33 3.10 10.23
N LEU A 448 -6.56 3.25 10.75
CA LEU A 448 -7.66 2.34 10.43
C LEU A 448 -8.01 2.37 8.95
N ASN A 449 -8.09 3.56 8.36
CA ASN A 449 -8.45 3.72 6.95
C ASN A 449 -7.42 3.05 6.02
N GLU A 450 -6.14 3.12 6.36
CA GLU A 450 -5.03 2.53 5.60
C GLU A 450 -4.94 1.01 5.75
N ASN A 451 -5.40 0.43 6.87
CA ASN A 451 -5.17 -0.98 7.18
C ASN A 451 -6.44 -1.85 7.27
N THR A 452 -7.64 -1.27 7.34
CA THR A 452 -8.87 -2.05 7.61
C THR A 452 -10.03 -1.76 6.67
N VAL A 453 -9.91 -0.83 5.71
CA VAL A 453 -11.02 -0.47 4.82
C VAL A 453 -11.29 -1.57 3.80
N SER A 454 -10.25 -2.04 3.13
CA SER A 454 -10.36 -3.23 2.28
C SER A 454 -9.92 -4.47 3.06
N ILE A 455 -10.57 -5.60 2.78
CA ILE A 455 -10.13 -6.91 3.29
C ILE A 455 -8.69 -7.23 2.86
N GLN A 456 -8.30 -6.73 1.69
CA GLN A 456 -6.94 -6.80 1.17
C GLN A 456 -5.95 -6.02 2.04
N ASP A 457 -6.31 -4.79 2.43
CA ASP A 457 -5.43 -3.96 3.27
C ASP A 457 -5.25 -4.62 4.64
N TYR A 458 -6.31 -5.28 5.14
CA TYR A 458 -6.21 -6.06 6.37
C TYR A 458 -5.34 -7.31 6.21
N CYS A 459 -5.41 -7.98 5.06
CA CYS A 459 -4.52 -9.09 4.75
C CYS A 459 -3.05 -8.64 4.68
N ASP A 460 -2.78 -7.50 4.04
CA ASP A 460 -1.45 -6.88 3.98
C ASP A 460 -0.99 -6.51 5.41
N PHE A 461 -1.88 -5.94 6.23
CA PHE A 461 -1.61 -5.62 7.63
C PHE A 461 -1.20 -6.86 8.44
N LEU A 462 -1.94 -7.98 8.34
CA LEU A 462 -1.58 -9.24 9.03
C LEU A 462 -0.15 -9.68 8.72
N CYS A 463 0.35 -9.49 7.49
CA CYS A 463 1.74 -9.77 7.17
C CYS A 463 2.71 -8.86 7.95
N THR A 464 2.39 -7.57 8.08
CA THR A 464 3.25 -6.60 8.78
C THR A 464 3.26 -6.81 10.30
N CYS A 465 2.22 -7.44 10.85
CA CYS A 465 2.14 -7.75 12.28
C CYS A 465 3.20 -8.75 12.74
N LEU A 466 3.76 -9.54 11.82
CA LEU A 466 4.83 -10.49 12.09
C LEU A 466 6.18 -9.90 11.66
N PRO A 467 7.21 -10.00 12.51
CA PRO A 467 8.55 -9.58 12.14
C PRO A 467 9.06 -10.39 10.94
N PRO A 468 9.66 -9.75 9.92
CA PRO A 468 9.96 -10.38 8.64
C PRO A 468 10.95 -11.56 8.72
N ILE A 469 11.94 -11.52 9.62
CA ILE A 469 12.96 -12.57 9.77
C ILE A 469 13.10 -12.88 11.27
N SER A 470 12.12 -13.56 11.83
CA SER A 470 12.13 -13.94 13.24
C SER A 470 11.23 -15.15 13.49
N ASP A 471 11.68 -15.98 14.43
CA ASP A 471 10.97 -17.15 14.93
C ASP A 471 9.80 -16.79 15.87
N SER A 472 9.67 -15.50 16.18
CA SER A 472 8.60 -14.99 17.04
C SER A 472 7.22 -15.22 16.42
N ARG A 473 6.32 -15.76 17.22
CA ARG A 473 4.87 -15.81 16.95
C ARG A 473 4.14 -14.60 17.52
N MET A 474 4.86 -13.66 18.13
CA MET A 474 4.23 -12.49 18.71
C MET A 474 3.78 -11.53 17.62
N VAL A 475 2.48 -11.28 17.60
CA VAL A 475 1.79 -10.38 16.67
C VAL A 475 1.71 -9.00 17.33
N THR A 476 2.01 -7.96 16.57
CA THR A 476 1.63 -6.58 16.95
C THR A 476 0.20 -6.36 16.49
N GLY A 477 -0.75 -6.38 17.43
CA GLY A 477 -2.18 -6.30 17.10
C GLY A 477 -2.62 -4.88 16.73
N LEU A 478 -3.74 -4.77 16.02
CA LEU A 478 -4.36 -3.49 15.66
C LEU A 478 -4.63 -2.65 16.92
N ASP A 479 -5.27 -3.24 17.95
CA ASP A 479 -5.59 -2.57 19.21
C ASP A 479 -4.34 -2.09 19.96
N GLU A 480 -3.22 -2.82 19.86
CA GLU A 480 -1.95 -2.44 20.48
C GLU A 480 -1.42 -1.13 19.87
N VAL A 481 -1.49 -1.00 18.55
CA VAL A 481 -1.09 0.24 17.84
C VAL A 481 -2.04 1.39 18.19
N LEU A 482 -3.35 1.14 18.21
CA LEU A 482 -4.35 2.16 18.52
C LEU A 482 -4.20 2.70 19.95
N LEU A 483 -3.96 1.83 20.93
CA LEU A 483 -3.67 2.22 22.30
C LEU A 483 -2.35 3.01 22.39
N ALA A 484 -1.33 2.62 21.61
CA ALA A 484 -0.08 3.37 21.54
C ALA A 484 -0.30 4.79 21.02
N ILE A 485 -1.12 4.99 19.97
CA ILE A 485 -1.51 6.31 19.44
C ILE A 485 -2.18 7.17 20.51
N GLU A 486 -3.11 6.60 21.28
CA GLU A 486 -3.82 7.31 22.34
C GLU A 486 -2.87 7.75 23.46
N SER A 487 -1.83 6.96 23.74
CA SER A 487 -0.83 7.22 24.78
C SER A 487 0.22 8.28 24.42
N VAL A 488 0.28 8.73 23.16
CA VAL A 488 1.31 9.69 22.69
C VAL A 488 1.22 11.01 23.47
N SER A 489 2.34 11.57 23.89
CA SER A 489 2.41 12.86 24.59
C SER A 489 3.12 13.92 23.75
N THR A 490 3.02 15.19 24.14
CA THR A 490 3.74 16.30 23.50
C THR A 490 5.26 16.11 23.53
N THR A 491 5.79 15.44 24.56
CA THR A 491 7.23 15.12 24.65
C THR A 491 7.62 14.06 23.62
N ASP A 492 6.77 13.07 23.36
CA ASP A 492 7.03 12.07 22.33
C ASP A 492 7.05 12.71 20.92
N ILE A 493 6.13 13.64 20.63
CA ILE A 493 6.13 14.40 19.38
C ILE A 493 7.42 15.22 19.24
N LYS A 494 7.85 15.89 20.31
CA LYS A 494 9.11 16.64 20.32
C LYS A 494 10.30 15.73 19.98
N CYS A 495 10.35 14.51 20.50
CA CYS A 495 11.40 13.54 20.17
C CYS A 495 11.39 13.15 18.68
N VAL A 496 10.22 13.02 18.05
CA VAL A 496 10.11 12.76 16.60
C VAL A 496 10.65 13.94 15.80
N ILE A 497 10.23 15.17 16.12
CA ILE A 497 10.70 16.36 15.39
C ILE A 497 12.20 16.61 15.63
N ASP A 498 12.71 16.35 16.83
CA ASP A 498 14.15 16.42 17.13
C ASP A 498 14.94 15.37 16.34
N MET A 499 14.39 14.16 16.16
CA MET A 499 14.98 13.14 15.29
C MET A 499 15.02 13.63 13.83
N MET A 500 13.93 14.21 13.31
CA MET A 500 13.89 14.74 11.96
C MET A 500 14.93 15.85 11.75
N LEU A 501 14.96 16.84 12.63
CA LEU A 501 15.80 18.04 12.49
C LEU A 501 17.28 17.79 12.81
N SER A 502 17.62 16.65 13.42
CA SER A 502 19.01 16.24 13.65
C SER A 502 19.64 15.51 12.47
N HIS A 503 18.83 15.12 11.47
CA HIS A 503 19.28 14.43 10.27
C HIS A 503 19.20 15.34 9.03
N PRO A 504 20.05 15.10 8.01
CA PRO A 504 20.02 15.89 6.78
C PRO A 504 18.66 15.77 6.07
N THR A 505 18.21 16.86 5.47
CA THR A 505 16.99 16.90 4.67
C THR A 505 17.15 16.05 3.41
N SER A 506 16.17 15.19 3.12
CA SER A 506 16.05 14.51 1.83
C SER A 506 15.11 15.28 0.91
N PHE A 507 15.48 15.45 -0.36
CA PHE A 507 14.69 16.16 -1.34
C PHE A 507 14.71 15.44 -2.70
N TYR A 508 13.52 15.27 -3.28
CA TYR A 508 13.37 14.89 -4.67
C TYR A 508 12.38 15.84 -5.34
N GLY A 509 12.73 16.35 -6.52
CA GLY A 509 11.85 17.22 -7.30
C GLY A 509 11.83 16.82 -8.78
N HIS A 510 10.63 16.87 -9.37
CA HIS A 510 10.41 16.69 -10.81
C HIS A 510 9.38 17.68 -11.35
N GLY A 511 9.20 17.71 -12.67
CA GLY A 511 8.48 18.78 -13.36
C GLY A 511 9.45 19.87 -13.82
N GLU A 512 9.00 21.12 -13.78
CA GLU A 512 9.89 22.25 -14.04
C GLU A 512 10.80 22.52 -12.84
N MET A 513 12.05 22.08 -12.93
CA MET A 513 13.06 22.23 -11.88
C MET A 513 14.21 23.21 -12.19
N HIS A 514 14.28 23.81 -13.38
CA HIS A 514 15.46 24.60 -13.80
C HIS A 514 15.67 25.86 -12.96
N ARG A 515 14.60 26.45 -12.45
CA ARG A 515 14.64 27.64 -11.59
C ARG A 515 14.54 27.30 -10.10
N PHE A 516 14.39 26.03 -9.76
CA PHE A 516 14.26 25.60 -8.38
C PHE A 516 15.65 25.59 -7.71
N PRO A 517 15.85 26.35 -6.62
CA PRO A 517 17.14 26.39 -5.93
C PRO A 517 17.41 25.06 -5.23
N SER A 518 18.68 24.65 -5.15
CA SER A 518 19.09 23.50 -4.30
C SER A 518 18.69 23.73 -2.85
N ILE A 519 18.43 22.67 -2.09
CA ILE A 519 18.05 22.79 -0.67
C ILE A 519 19.11 23.52 0.17
N ARG A 520 20.39 23.40 -0.19
CA ARG A 520 21.49 24.14 0.46
C ARG A 520 21.36 25.66 0.31
N HIS A 521 20.96 26.13 -0.88
CA HIS A 521 20.72 27.56 -1.12
C HIS A 521 19.48 28.07 -0.37
N LEU A 522 18.53 27.19 -0.04
CA LEU A 522 17.37 27.50 0.78
C LEU A 522 17.67 27.46 2.29
N GLY A 523 18.88 27.03 2.70
CA GLY A 523 19.28 26.91 4.10
C GLY A 523 18.61 25.76 4.84
N LEU A 524 18.31 24.68 4.11
CA LEU A 524 17.64 23.47 4.60
C LEU A 524 18.58 22.27 4.74
#